data_AF-A0A3N6AHH2-F1
#
_entry.id   AF-A0A3N6AHH2-F1
#
_cell.length_a   1.000
_cell.length_b   1.000
_cell.length_c   1.000
_cell.angle_alpha   90.00
_cell.angle_beta   90.00
_cell.angle_gamma   90.00
#
_symmetry.space_group_name_H-M   'P 1'
#
loop_
_entity.id
_entity.type
_entity.pdbx_description
1 polymer ?
#
loop_
_entity_poly.entity_id
_entity_poly.type
_entity_poly.pdbx_seq_one_letter_code
_entity_poly.pdbx_strand_id
1 'polypeptide(L)'
;GTFADVSQKAGVAASGWSSSTGWLDYNRDGYLDLYVVRYLDYDIENAPYCGFKGDGYRMYCDPQQFDGVPDLLFRNNHDGTFTDVSRQAGISNRSGKGLGVSLGDVDMDGFTDIFVTNDGIRNFLYRNKGDGTFLDVAYEACVGFDPHGKPMAGMGTEIADYDEDGNPDIFMTAFSREYNTLFRNLGKLVFEDVTMTAGLESGFLTLAFGAKLFDYDNDGDLDIYATNGHVTDNVELYDAELSYRQKDLLYENTNGSFLDISSQSGPAFQVKHVGRGAAIGDFDNDGDLDIVVADCGGPPLLIRNDGGNRNNWIGIQARGKESNRFGLGAKVRVTSAGRTRLREINIAGSYLSSSDARLFIGLGSETKAERVEIEWPSGKKQTLENVPARQVVVVDEANAK
;
A
#
# COMPACT_ATOMS: atom_id res chain seq x y z
N GLY A 1 -12.78 10.13 26.54
CA GLY A 1 -13.07 11.18 25.55
C GLY A 1 -14.28 10.75 24.74
N THR A 2 -14.95 11.68 24.07
CA THR A 2 -16.01 11.39 23.10
C THR A 2 -15.54 11.78 21.70
N PHE A 3 -15.97 11.05 20.68
CA PHE A 3 -15.76 11.43 19.29
C PHE A 3 -16.89 12.34 18.81
N ALA A 4 -16.61 13.23 17.85
CA ALA A 4 -17.60 14.07 17.19
C ALA A 4 -17.29 14.11 15.69
N ASP A 5 -18.32 14.06 14.86
CA ASP A 5 -18.19 14.27 13.42
C ASP A 5 -17.86 15.75 13.15
N VAL A 6 -16.72 15.98 12.51
CA VAL A 6 -16.24 17.31 12.12
C VAL A 6 -16.14 17.47 10.60
N SER A 7 -16.64 16.53 9.80
CA SER A 7 -16.43 16.48 8.35
C SER A 7 -16.89 17.76 7.66
N GLN A 8 -18.07 18.29 8.04
CA GLN A 8 -18.56 19.57 7.51
C GLN A 8 -17.71 20.75 7.98
N LYS A 9 -17.33 20.78 9.26
CA LYS A 9 -16.51 21.86 9.84
C LYS A 9 -15.11 21.89 9.21
N ALA A 10 -14.54 20.73 8.93
CA ALA A 10 -13.23 20.57 8.32
C ALA A 10 -13.27 20.75 6.79
N GLY A 11 -14.44 20.81 6.15
CA GLY A 11 -14.53 20.96 4.69
C GLY A 11 -14.22 19.68 3.90
N VAL A 12 -14.31 18.51 4.53
CA VAL A 12 -14.04 17.19 3.90
C VAL A 12 -15.31 16.34 3.74
N ALA A 13 -16.49 16.87 4.09
CA ALA A 13 -17.74 16.18 3.89
C ALA A 13 -18.02 15.97 2.38
N ALA A 14 -18.12 14.70 1.97
CA ALA A 14 -18.48 14.30 0.62
C ALA A 14 -19.51 13.15 0.64
N SER A 15 -20.33 13.06 -0.41
CA SER A 15 -21.31 11.99 -0.60
C SER A 15 -20.76 10.83 -1.42
N GLY A 16 -21.46 9.70 -1.42
CA GLY A 16 -21.11 8.52 -2.21
C GLY A 16 -20.12 7.58 -1.53
N TRP A 17 -19.76 6.51 -2.22
CA TRP A 17 -18.92 5.44 -1.65
C TRP A 17 -17.44 5.78 -1.76
N SER A 18 -16.79 5.90 -0.61
CA SER A 18 -15.34 6.01 -0.51
C SER A 18 -14.78 4.67 -0.05
N SER A 19 -13.60 4.31 -0.56
CA SER A 19 -12.87 3.10 -0.19
C SER A 19 -11.67 3.51 0.67
N SER A 20 -10.48 3.63 0.09
CA SER A 20 -9.25 3.93 0.79
C SER A 20 -8.96 5.44 0.89
N THR A 21 -8.06 5.81 1.80
CA THR A 21 -7.57 7.19 1.95
C THR A 21 -6.08 7.21 2.20
N GLY A 22 -5.42 8.29 1.82
CA GLY A 22 -3.99 8.48 2.04
C GLY A 22 -3.66 9.92 2.42
N TRP A 23 -2.60 10.10 3.22
CA TRP A 23 -2.08 11.41 3.60
C TRP A 23 -0.76 11.67 2.88
N LEU A 24 -0.67 12.79 2.18
CA LEU A 24 0.54 13.24 1.46
C LEU A 24 0.66 14.76 1.53
N ASP A 25 1.88 15.28 1.41
CA ASP A 25 2.16 16.71 1.24
C ASP A 25 2.41 16.97 -0.25
N TYR A 26 1.35 17.02 -1.06
CA TYR A 26 1.50 16.95 -2.54
C TYR A 26 2.10 18.23 -3.13
N ASN A 27 1.95 19.36 -2.43
CA ASN A 27 2.46 20.67 -2.83
C ASN A 27 3.73 21.09 -2.06
N ARG A 28 4.24 20.23 -1.17
CA ARG A 28 5.44 20.46 -0.34
C ARG A 28 5.37 21.72 0.51
N ASP A 29 4.22 21.98 1.11
CA ASP A 29 4.05 23.12 2.02
C ASP A 29 4.24 22.76 3.51
N GLY A 30 4.55 21.49 3.80
CA GLY A 30 4.78 20.96 5.14
C GLY A 30 3.52 20.45 5.84
N TYR A 31 2.34 20.56 5.21
CA TYR A 31 1.06 20.11 5.76
C TYR A 31 0.51 18.95 4.95
N LEU A 32 0.06 17.92 5.66
CA LEU A 32 -0.54 16.75 4.98
C LEU A 32 -1.94 17.11 4.47
N ASP A 33 -2.13 16.81 3.18
CA ASP A 33 -3.36 16.82 2.42
C ASP A 33 -4.00 15.43 2.42
N LEU A 34 -5.30 15.36 2.17
CA LEU A 34 -6.08 14.14 2.21
C LEU A 34 -6.50 13.71 0.80
N TYR A 35 -6.01 12.56 0.36
CA TYR A 35 -6.51 11.87 -0.83
C TYR A 35 -7.56 10.83 -0.43
N VAL A 36 -8.70 10.78 -1.13
CA VAL A 36 -9.80 9.86 -0.87
C VAL A 36 -10.16 9.13 -2.15
N VAL A 37 -9.96 7.81 -2.15
CA VAL A 37 -10.36 6.92 -3.24
C VAL A 37 -11.86 6.69 -3.17
N ARG A 38 -12.51 6.71 -4.33
CA ARG A 38 -13.96 6.48 -4.47
C ARG A 38 -14.24 5.38 -5.47
N TYR A 39 -15.37 4.71 -5.26
CA TYR A 39 -15.64 3.45 -5.93
C TYR A 39 -16.74 3.58 -7.00
N LEU A 40 -18.00 3.35 -6.64
CA LEU A 40 -19.11 3.30 -7.59
C LEU A 40 -20.21 4.30 -7.23
N ASP A 41 -20.92 4.76 -8.27
CA ASP A 41 -22.25 5.33 -8.11
C ASP A 41 -23.25 4.17 -7.89
N TYR A 42 -23.35 3.75 -6.63
CA TYR A 42 -24.12 2.60 -6.21
C TYR A 42 -25.20 2.98 -5.18
N ASP A 43 -26.44 2.62 -5.48
CA ASP A 43 -27.56 2.76 -4.57
C ASP A 43 -27.88 1.40 -3.93
N ILE A 44 -27.61 1.30 -2.63
CA ILE A 44 -27.85 0.07 -1.85
C ILE A 44 -29.34 -0.24 -1.71
N GLU A 45 -30.22 0.76 -1.74
CA GLU A 45 -31.67 0.56 -1.61
C GLU A 45 -32.27 -0.01 -2.90
N ASN A 46 -31.66 0.31 -4.05
CA ASN A 46 -32.11 -0.10 -5.38
C ASN A 46 -31.15 -1.09 -6.07
N ALA A 47 -30.33 -1.79 -5.29
CA ALA A 47 -29.35 -2.74 -5.77
C ALA A 47 -29.98 -3.87 -6.62
N PRO A 48 -29.48 -4.14 -7.84
CA PRO A 48 -30.01 -5.22 -8.67
C PRO A 48 -29.75 -6.59 -8.04
N TYR A 49 -30.54 -7.58 -8.47
CA TYR A 49 -30.26 -8.98 -8.17
C TYR A 49 -29.17 -9.49 -9.12
N CYS A 50 -28.06 -9.96 -8.57
CA CYS A 50 -26.97 -10.55 -9.34
C CYS A 50 -26.73 -12.01 -8.92
N GLY A 51 -26.30 -12.82 -9.88
CA GLY A 51 -26.18 -14.27 -9.77
C GLY A 51 -27.29 -15.03 -10.49
N PHE A 52 -27.28 -16.37 -10.40
CA PHE A 52 -28.29 -17.19 -11.04
C PHE A 52 -29.64 -17.06 -10.33
N LYS A 53 -30.72 -17.19 -11.10
CA LYS A 53 -32.08 -17.22 -10.55
C LYS A 53 -32.29 -18.57 -9.85
N GLY A 54 -32.31 -18.56 -8.53
CA GLY A 54 -32.50 -19.75 -7.70
C GLY A 54 -32.15 -19.46 -6.24
N ASP A 55 -32.66 -20.29 -5.32
CA ASP A 55 -32.39 -20.13 -3.90
C ASP A 55 -30.90 -20.31 -3.61
N GLY A 56 -30.31 -19.34 -2.90
CA GLY A 56 -28.91 -19.37 -2.51
C GLY A 56 -27.91 -18.99 -3.60
N TYR A 57 -28.35 -18.56 -4.80
CA TYR A 57 -27.49 -18.09 -5.90
C TYR A 57 -27.48 -16.56 -6.06
N ARG A 58 -27.79 -15.81 -5.00
CA ARG A 58 -27.55 -14.37 -5.02
C ARG A 58 -26.07 -14.14 -4.74
N MET A 59 -25.43 -13.27 -5.51
CA MET A 59 -24.06 -12.82 -5.30
C MET A 59 -24.00 -11.29 -5.35
N TYR A 60 -22.83 -10.72 -5.04
CA TYR A 60 -22.57 -9.31 -5.29
C TYR A 60 -22.65 -9.02 -6.80
N CYS A 61 -22.98 -7.78 -7.15
CA CYS A 61 -23.04 -7.37 -8.54
C CYS A 61 -21.67 -6.99 -9.05
N ASP A 62 -21.37 -7.46 -10.26
CA ASP A 62 -20.15 -7.10 -10.96
C ASP A 62 -20.03 -5.57 -11.05
N PRO A 63 -18.88 -4.98 -10.67
CA PRO A 63 -18.66 -3.54 -10.68
C PRO A 63 -18.89 -2.91 -12.06
N GLN A 64 -18.74 -3.66 -13.15
CA GLN A 64 -19.02 -3.22 -14.52
C GLN A 64 -20.47 -2.80 -14.75
N GLN A 65 -21.40 -3.20 -13.87
CA GLN A 65 -22.81 -2.80 -13.95
C GLN A 65 -23.08 -1.39 -13.43
N PHE A 66 -22.09 -0.75 -12.80
CA PHE A 66 -22.23 0.58 -12.21
C PHE A 66 -21.23 1.57 -12.81
N ASP A 67 -21.61 2.84 -12.81
CA ASP A 67 -20.70 3.91 -13.17
C ASP A 67 -19.67 4.13 -12.06
N GLY A 68 -18.46 4.52 -12.48
CA GLY A 68 -17.43 4.96 -11.55
C GLY A 68 -17.70 6.35 -10.98
N VAL A 69 -16.93 6.73 -9.97
CA VAL A 69 -16.94 8.08 -9.40
C VAL A 69 -15.51 8.60 -9.24
N PRO A 70 -15.29 9.91 -9.41
CA PRO A 70 -13.96 10.48 -9.26
C PRO A 70 -13.51 10.49 -7.80
N ASP A 71 -12.23 10.19 -7.60
CA ASP A 71 -11.50 10.38 -6.34
C ASP A 71 -11.49 11.86 -5.93
N LEU A 72 -11.15 12.11 -4.67
CA LEU A 72 -11.07 13.44 -4.09
C LEU A 72 -9.67 13.75 -3.56
N LEU A 73 -9.24 15.00 -3.75
CA LEU A 73 -8.04 15.56 -3.13
C LEU A 73 -8.43 16.83 -2.37
N PHE A 74 -8.17 16.82 -1.07
CA PHE A 74 -8.45 17.90 -0.14
C PHE A 74 -7.15 18.56 0.31
N ARG A 75 -6.90 19.79 -0.14
CA ARG A 75 -5.75 20.57 0.29
C ARG A 75 -5.96 21.12 1.71
N ASN A 76 -4.98 20.94 2.58
CA ASN A 76 -4.97 21.50 3.93
C ASN A 76 -4.86 23.02 3.90
N ASN A 77 -5.75 23.74 4.58
CA ASN A 77 -5.74 25.21 4.65
C ASN A 77 -4.91 25.74 5.83
N HIS A 78 -4.21 24.87 6.57
CA HIS A 78 -3.33 25.16 7.71
C HIS A 78 -4.07 25.68 8.96
N ASP A 79 -5.39 25.58 9.00
CA ASP A 79 -6.25 26.05 10.09
C ASP A 79 -7.22 24.97 10.61
N GLY A 80 -6.99 23.71 10.21
CA GLY A 80 -7.85 22.58 10.52
C GLY A 80 -9.04 22.41 9.55
N THR A 81 -9.08 23.19 8.48
CA THR A 81 -10.01 23.02 7.35
C THR A 81 -9.28 22.62 6.08
N PHE A 82 -10.04 22.15 5.09
CA PHE A 82 -9.56 21.68 3.81
C PHE A 82 -10.37 22.26 2.66
N THR A 83 -9.75 22.31 1.48
CA THR A 83 -10.36 22.72 0.22
C THR A 83 -10.30 21.57 -0.79
N ASP A 84 -11.45 21.17 -1.35
CA ASP A 84 -11.49 20.23 -2.49
C ASP A 84 -10.82 20.87 -3.71
N VAL A 85 -9.69 20.30 -4.11
CA VAL A 85 -8.90 20.71 -5.28
C VAL A 85 -8.92 19.64 -6.38
N SER A 86 -9.74 18.60 -6.27
CA SER A 86 -9.73 17.40 -7.13
C SER A 86 -9.73 17.71 -8.63
N ARG A 87 -10.58 18.65 -9.05
CA ARG A 87 -10.66 19.09 -10.46
C ARG A 87 -9.48 19.96 -10.88
N GLN A 88 -9.01 20.84 -10.00
CA GLN A 88 -7.89 21.71 -10.27
C GLN A 88 -6.57 20.92 -10.35
N ALA A 89 -6.42 19.93 -9.48
CA ALA A 89 -5.27 19.05 -9.39
C ALA A 89 -5.23 17.99 -10.51
N GLY A 90 -6.32 17.80 -11.27
CA GLY A 90 -6.34 16.88 -12.42
C GLY A 90 -6.62 15.41 -12.09
N ILE A 91 -7.09 15.09 -10.88
CA ILE A 91 -7.34 13.71 -10.43
C ILE A 91 -8.82 13.27 -10.55
N SER A 92 -9.70 14.17 -10.99
CA SER A 92 -11.16 13.94 -11.03
C SER A 92 -11.61 13.08 -12.23
N ASN A 93 -11.12 11.85 -12.34
CA ASN A 93 -11.51 10.90 -13.39
C ASN A 93 -12.87 10.24 -13.10
N ARG A 94 -13.89 10.52 -13.91
CA ARG A 94 -15.26 10.03 -13.71
C ARG A 94 -15.44 8.52 -13.89
N SER A 95 -14.50 7.86 -14.54
CA SER A 95 -14.58 6.42 -14.76
C SER A 95 -13.98 5.61 -13.59
N GLY A 96 -13.38 6.26 -12.58
CA GLY A 96 -12.69 5.61 -11.47
C GLY A 96 -13.56 4.62 -10.71
N LYS A 97 -13.02 3.43 -10.46
CA LYS A 97 -13.62 2.37 -9.63
C LYS A 97 -12.59 1.95 -8.58
N GLY A 98 -12.10 2.95 -7.85
CA GLY A 98 -10.90 2.81 -7.03
C GLY A 98 -11.17 2.04 -5.74
N LEU A 99 -10.20 1.21 -5.34
CA LEU A 99 -10.25 0.44 -4.10
C LEU A 99 -9.02 0.68 -3.23
N GLY A 100 -7.82 0.52 -3.77
CA GLY A 100 -6.56 0.71 -3.06
C GLY A 100 -5.83 1.97 -3.52
N VAL A 101 -5.03 2.54 -2.61
CA VAL A 101 -4.11 3.64 -2.94
C VAL A 101 -2.78 3.42 -2.24
N SER A 102 -1.71 3.57 -2.99
CA SER A 102 -0.35 3.70 -2.49
C SER A 102 0.20 5.05 -2.93
N LEU A 103 1.00 5.65 -2.06
CA LEU A 103 1.63 6.95 -2.30
C LEU A 103 3.12 6.71 -2.35
N GLY A 104 3.83 7.34 -3.27
CA GLY A 104 5.29 7.20 -3.34
C GLY A 104 5.85 7.98 -4.51
N ASP A 105 7.07 8.48 -4.36
CA ASP A 105 7.79 9.15 -5.45
C ASP A 105 8.45 8.08 -6.34
N VAL A 106 7.74 7.67 -7.40
CA VAL A 106 8.09 6.49 -8.23
C VAL A 106 9.04 6.83 -9.38
N ASP A 107 9.21 8.12 -9.69
CA ASP A 107 10.22 8.57 -10.66
C ASP A 107 11.42 9.28 -10.03
N MET A 108 11.44 9.35 -8.70
CA MET A 108 12.51 9.92 -7.89
C MET A 108 12.76 11.41 -8.20
N ASP A 109 11.74 12.14 -8.64
CA ASP A 109 11.78 13.60 -8.85
C ASP A 109 11.51 14.41 -7.57
N GLY A 110 11.17 13.71 -6.49
CA GLY A 110 10.93 14.22 -5.16
C GLY A 110 9.46 14.48 -4.86
N PHE A 111 8.58 14.51 -5.85
CA PHE A 111 7.16 14.73 -5.60
C PHE A 111 6.44 13.38 -5.43
N THR A 112 5.65 13.25 -4.37
CA THR A 112 4.87 12.03 -4.14
C THR A 112 3.83 11.85 -5.24
N ASP A 113 3.88 10.71 -5.92
CA ASP A 113 2.90 10.26 -6.90
C ASP A 113 1.80 9.42 -6.22
N ILE A 114 0.72 9.16 -6.95
CA ILE A 114 -0.45 8.43 -6.45
C ILE A 114 -0.76 7.28 -7.41
N PHE A 115 -0.67 6.04 -6.91
CA PHE A 115 -1.14 4.87 -7.65
C PHE A 115 -2.46 4.38 -7.06
N VAL A 116 -3.46 4.20 -7.93
CA VAL A 116 -4.81 3.76 -7.58
C VAL A 116 -5.14 2.48 -8.34
N THR A 117 -5.47 1.45 -7.58
CA THR A 117 -5.98 0.19 -8.13
C THR A 117 -7.47 0.33 -8.39
N ASN A 118 -7.91 -0.07 -9.57
CA ASN A 118 -9.31 -0.03 -9.94
C ASN A 118 -9.90 -1.42 -10.17
N ASP A 119 -11.20 -1.54 -9.91
CA ASP A 119 -11.92 -2.80 -10.04
C ASP A 119 -12.56 -2.95 -11.44
N GLY A 120 -11.93 -3.74 -12.30
CA GLY A 120 -12.45 -4.09 -13.63
C GLY A 120 -12.30 -2.98 -14.68
N ILE A 121 -11.54 -1.93 -14.37
CA ILE A 121 -11.05 -0.92 -15.34
C ILE A 121 -9.55 -0.73 -15.14
N ARG A 122 -8.91 0.05 -16.01
CA ARG A 122 -7.47 0.31 -15.88
C ARG A 122 -7.11 0.97 -14.55
N ASN A 123 -5.95 0.66 -14.00
CA ASN A 123 -5.37 1.40 -12.88
C ASN A 123 -5.04 2.84 -13.27
N PHE A 124 -4.88 3.70 -12.27
CA PHE A 124 -4.39 5.07 -12.43
C PHE A 124 -3.03 5.24 -11.76
N LEU A 125 -2.14 5.98 -12.41
CA LEU A 125 -0.87 6.41 -11.86
C LEU A 125 -0.79 7.91 -12.10
N TYR A 126 -1.13 8.69 -11.09
CA TYR A 126 -1.09 10.14 -11.14
C TYR A 126 0.31 10.60 -10.76
N ARG A 127 1.09 10.95 -11.78
CA ARG A 127 2.39 11.58 -11.60
C ARG A 127 2.21 13.03 -11.15
N ASN A 128 2.84 13.40 -10.04
CA ASN A 128 2.85 14.78 -9.57
C ASN A 128 3.78 15.65 -10.42
N LYS A 129 3.29 16.78 -10.93
CA LYS A 129 4.09 17.67 -11.79
C LYS A 129 4.89 18.72 -11.01
N GLY A 130 4.77 18.75 -9.69
CA GLY A 130 5.41 19.73 -8.81
C GLY A 130 4.82 21.15 -8.88
N ASP A 131 3.74 21.34 -9.65
CA ASP A 131 3.00 22.61 -9.79
C ASP A 131 1.63 22.58 -9.08
N GLY A 132 1.40 21.58 -8.23
CA GLY A 132 0.14 21.33 -7.55
C GLY A 132 -0.90 20.61 -8.40
N THR A 133 -0.50 20.04 -9.54
CA THR A 133 -1.37 19.24 -10.41
C THR A 133 -0.70 17.92 -10.80
N PHE A 134 -1.52 16.97 -11.23
CA PHE A 134 -1.13 15.62 -11.58
C PHE A 134 -1.41 15.31 -13.05
N LEU A 135 -0.69 14.33 -13.59
CA LEU A 135 -0.93 13.73 -14.89
C LEU A 135 -1.11 12.22 -14.72
N ASP A 136 -2.21 11.67 -15.23
CA ASP A 136 -2.38 10.22 -15.29
C ASP A 136 -1.49 9.65 -16.40
N VAL A 137 -0.49 8.85 -16.01
CA VAL A 137 0.52 8.23 -16.88
C VAL A 137 0.42 6.70 -16.89
N ALA A 138 -0.65 6.10 -16.37
CA ALA A 138 -0.73 4.65 -16.17
C ALA A 138 -0.59 3.83 -17.46
N TYR A 139 -1.04 4.38 -18.59
CA TYR A 139 -0.94 3.71 -19.88
C TYR A 139 0.51 3.72 -20.39
N GLU A 140 1.15 4.89 -20.37
CA GLU A 140 2.54 5.09 -20.77
C GLU A 140 3.51 4.35 -19.85
N ALA A 141 3.15 4.21 -18.58
CA ALA A 141 3.94 3.52 -17.57
C ALA A 141 3.73 2.00 -17.52
N CYS A 142 2.84 1.45 -18.35
CA CYS A 142 2.55 0.01 -18.42
C CYS A 142 1.98 -0.60 -17.12
N VAL A 143 1.31 0.20 -16.29
CA VAL A 143 0.69 -0.26 -15.02
C VAL A 143 -0.84 -0.27 -15.06
N GLY A 144 -1.43 0.17 -16.17
CA GLY A 144 -2.88 0.28 -16.32
C GLY A 144 -3.60 -1.05 -16.61
N PHE A 145 -2.91 -2.05 -17.16
CA PHE A 145 -3.52 -3.29 -17.66
C PHE A 145 -2.60 -4.49 -17.41
N ASP A 146 -3.14 -5.70 -17.55
CA ASP A 146 -2.33 -6.91 -17.62
C ASP A 146 -1.51 -6.98 -18.93
N PRO A 147 -0.56 -7.93 -19.07
CA PRO A 147 0.25 -8.11 -20.29
C PRO A 147 -0.55 -8.39 -21.58
N HIS A 148 -1.85 -8.68 -21.48
CA HIS A 148 -2.75 -8.91 -22.61
C HIS A 148 -3.64 -7.69 -22.91
N GLY A 149 -3.46 -6.58 -22.20
CA GLY A 149 -4.25 -5.36 -22.35
C GLY A 149 -5.64 -5.46 -21.72
N LYS A 150 -5.88 -6.42 -20.83
CA LYS A 150 -7.14 -6.59 -20.10
C LYS A 150 -7.07 -5.80 -18.79
N PRO A 151 -8.11 -5.03 -18.43
CA PRO A 151 -8.19 -4.44 -17.11
C PRO A 151 -8.36 -5.54 -16.05
N MET A 152 -7.70 -5.34 -14.92
CA MET A 152 -7.76 -6.24 -13.77
C MET A 152 -8.76 -5.72 -12.74
N ALA A 153 -9.13 -6.57 -11.79
CA ALA A 153 -9.89 -6.20 -10.61
C ALA A 153 -8.93 -5.98 -9.44
N GLY A 154 -8.26 -4.82 -9.45
CA GLY A 154 -7.25 -4.45 -8.47
C GLY A 154 -7.86 -4.03 -7.13
N MET A 155 -7.29 -4.51 -6.02
CA MET A 155 -7.83 -4.33 -4.67
C MET A 155 -6.91 -3.48 -3.80
N GLY A 156 -5.82 -4.03 -3.26
CA GLY A 156 -4.80 -3.33 -2.50
C GLY A 156 -3.52 -3.10 -3.31
N THR A 157 -2.67 -2.18 -2.86
CA THR A 157 -1.39 -1.87 -3.52
C THR A 157 -0.34 -1.36 -2.54
N GLU A 158 0.94 -1.54 -2.87
CA GLU A 158 2.05 -1.02 -2.10
C GLU A 158 3.17 -0.54 -3.05
N ILE A 159 3.90 0.50 -2.65
CA ILE A 159 5.06 1.03 -3.39
C ILE A 159 6.31 0.82 -2.56
N ALA A 160 7.29 0.08 -3.08
CA ALA A 160 8.59 -0.08 -2.45
C ALA A 160 9.64 -0.57 -3.46
N ASP A 161 10.91 -0.26 -3.20
CA ASP A 161 12.07 -0.75 -3.96
C ASP A 161 12.42 -2.16 -3.46
N TYR A 162 11.85 -3.20 -4.10
CA TYR A 162 11.94 -4.59 -3.61
C TYR A 162 13.23 -5.29 -4.05
N ASP A 163 13.83 -4.85 -5.16
CA ASP A 163 15.05 -5.44 -5.73
C ASP A 163 16.31 -4.59 -5.48
N GLU A 164 16.17 -3.49 -4.73
CA GLU A 164 17.24 -2.58 -4.32
C GLU A 164 17.95 -1.88 -5.48
N ASP A 165 17.26 -1.67 -6.61
CA ASP A 165 17.82 -0.96 -7.77
C ASP A 165 17.75 0.58 -7.64
N GLY A 166 17.02 1.06 -6.64
CA GLY A 166 16.82 2.48 -6.33
C GLY A 166 15.59 3.11 -6.99
N ASN A 167 14.80 2.36 -7.75
CA ASN A 167 13.54 2.76 -8.34
C ASN A 167 12.39 2.07 -7.61
N PRO A 168 11.46 2.80 -6.98
CA PRO A 168 10.34 2.16 -6.30
C PRO A 168 9.42 1.40 -7.27
N ASP A 169 9.13 0.15 -6.94
CA ASP A 169 8.24 -0.76 -7.66
C ASP A 169 6.81 -0.68 -7.14
N ILE A 170 5.88 -1.32 -7.85
CA ILE A 170 4.47 -1.37 -7.46
C ILE A 170 4.03 -2.82 -7.34
N PHE A 171 3.50 -3.20 -6.19
CA PHE A 171 2.76 -4.44 -6.02
C PHE A 171 1.26 -4.16 -5.93
N MET A 172 0.44 -5.01 -6.53
CA MET A 172 -1.01 -4.92 -6.53
C MET A 172 -1.64 -6.30 -6.29
N THR A 173 -2.66 -6.35 -5.45
CA THR A 173 -3.50 -7.55 -5.29
C THR A 173 -4.71 -7.51 -6.23
N ALA A 174 -5.16 -8.68 -6.66
CA ALA A 174 -6.21 -8.83 -7.65
C ALA A 174 -7.26 -9.89 -7.30
N PHE A 175 -8.26 -10.02 -8.18
CA PHE A 175 -9.35 -10.98 -8.04
C PHE A 175 -8.89 -12.42 -8.34
N SER A 176 -9.63 -13.42 -7.86
CA SER A 176 -9.34 -14.82 -8.19
C SER A 176 -9.33 -15.07 -9.69
N ARG A 177 -8.38 -15.90 -10.15
CA ARG A 177 -8.04 -16.14 -11.57
C ARG A 177 -7.39 -14.95 -12.27
N GLU A 178 -6.96 -13.96 -11.51
CA GLU A 178 -6.00 -12.93 -11.91
C GLU A 178 -4.79 -13.04 -10.98
N TYR A 179 -3.61 -12.62 -11.44
CA TYR A 179 -2.41 -12.66 -10.60
C TYR A 179 -2.32 -11.39 -9.74
N ASN A 180 -1.79 -11.52 -8.52
CA ASN A 180 -1.33 -10.35 -7.78
C ASN A 180 -0.07 -9.83 -8.48
N THR A 181 -0.19 -8.69 -9.15
CA THR A 181 0.83 -8.19 -10.07
C THR A 181 1.97 -7.49 -9.35
N LEU A 182 3.20 -7.84 -9.72
CA LEU A 182 4.41 -7.10 -9.37
C LEU A 182 4.93 -6.36 -10.60
N PHE A 183 4.86 -5.04 -10.56
CA PHE A 183 5.38 -4.14 -11.59
C PHE A 183 6.77 -3.65 -11.19
N ARG A 184 7.81 -4.17 -11.84
CA ARG A 184 9.18 -3.70 -11.64
C ARG A 184 9.43 -2.40 -12.39
N ASN A 185 9.98 -1.41 -11.71
CA ASN A 185 10.28 -0.09 -12.27
C ASN A 185 11.64 -0.08 -12.95
N LEU A 186 11.66 0.03 -14.28
CA LEU A 186 12.89 0.11 -15.07
C LEU A 186 13.49 1.53 -15.10
N GLY A 187 12.92 2.44 -14.32
CA GLY A 187 13.22 3.85 -14.28
C GLY A 187 12.45 4.66 -15.33
N LYS A 188 12.41 5.99 -15.12
CA LYS A 188 11.72 6.96 -16.00
C LYS A 188 10.24 6.62 -16.26
N LEU A 189 9.55 6.12 -15.24
CA LEU A 189 8.13 5.74 -15.30
C LEU A 189 7.84 4.65 -16.34
N VAL A 190 8.75 3.70 -16.55
CA VAL A 190 8.49 2.53 -17.38
C VAL A 190 8.53 1.30 -16.48
N PHE A 191 7.41 0.59 -16.40
CA PHE A 191 7.31 -0.61 -15.60
C PHE A 191 7.15 -1.85 -16.48
N GLU A 192 7.54 -3.00 -15.94
CA GLU A 192 7.25 -4.30 -16.52
C GLU A 192 6.59 -5.22 -15.49
N ASP A 193 5.65 -6.05 -15.94
CA ASP A 193 5.07 -7.11 -15.12
C ASP A 193 6.07 -8.27 -15.01
N VAL A 194 6.57 -8.51 -13.80
CA VAL A 194 7.53 -9.59 -13.49
C VAL A 194 6.89 -10.73 -12.70
N THR A 195 5.58 -10.74 -12.53
CA THR A 195 4.85 -11.59 -11.56
C THR A 195 5.21 -13.08 -11.67
N MET A 196 5.20 -13.62 -12.89
CA MET A 196 5.52 -15.04 -13.13
C MET A 196 7.02 -15.33 -12.99
N THR A 197 7.88 -14.41 -13.44
CA THR A 197 9.34 -14.59 -13.33
C THR A 197 9.85 -14.39 -11.91
N ALA A 198 9.10 -13.65 -11.09
CA ALA A 198 9.38 -13.39 -9.70
C ALA A 198 8.81 -14.45 -8.75
N GLY A 199 8.07 -15.47 -9.21
CA GLY A 199 7.62 -16.58 -8.36
C GLY A 199 6.32 -16.34 -7.57
N LEU A 200 5.43 -15.46 -8.06
CA LEU A 200 4.18 -15.08 -7.38
C LEU A 200 2.93 -15.83 -7.89
N GLU A 201 3.09 -16.99 -8.52
CA GLU A 201 1.98 -17.71 -9.15
C GLU A 201 0.95 -18.30 -8.17
N SER A 202 1.31 -18.50 -6.90
CA SER A 202 0.45 -19.17 -5.93
C SER A 202 -0.81 -18.38 -5.54
N GLY A 203 -0.82 -17.07 -5.80
CA GLY A 203 -1.98 -16.19 -5.60
C GLY A 203 -3.10 -16.37 -6.62
N PHE A 204 -2.90 -17.14 -7.70
CA PHE A 204 -3.85 -17.20 -8.82
C PHE A 204 -5.28 -17.65 -8.43
N LEU A 205 -5.43 -18.49 -7.41
CA LEU A 205 -6.75 -18.98 -6.95
C LEU A 205 -7.30 -18.23 -5.73
N THR A 206 -6.60 -17.22 -5.22
CA THR A 206 -7.07 -16.40 -4.10
C THR A 206 -7.63 -15.08 -4.59
N LEU A 207 -8.51 -14.47 -3.81
CA LEU A 207 -8.95 -13.09 -3.99
C LEU A 207 -8.25 -12.29 -2.90
N ALA A 208 -7.23 -11.54 -3.29
CA ALA A 208 -6.38 -10.81 -2.35
C ALA A 208 -6.86 -9.36 -2.18
N PHE A 209 -6.76 -8.85 -0.96
CA PHE A 209 -7.09 -7.45 -0.62
C PHE A 209 -5.86 -6.74 -0.06
N GLY A 210 -5.71 -6.67 1.26
CA GLY A 210 -4.59 -6.00 1.91
C GLY A 210 -3.25 -6.60 1.47
N ALA A 211 -2.28 -5.72 1.23
CA ALA A 211 -1.00 -6.03 0.62
C ALA A 211 0.10 -5.25 1.33
N LYS A 212 1.22 -5.89 1.65
CA LYS A 212 2.36 -5.22 2.30
C LYS A 212 3.68 -5.76 1.78
N LEU A 213 4.60 -4.83 1.49
CA LEU A 213 6.01 -5.09 1.28
C LEU A 213 6.77 -4.69 2.53
N PHE A 214 7.32 -5.66 3.26
CA PHE A 214 8.03 -5.43 4.52
C PHE A 214 9.03 -6.56 4.77
N ASP A 215 10.06 -6.27 5.55
CA ASP A 215 11.11 -7.23 5.92
C ASP A 215 10.64 -8.03 7.15
N TYR A 216 10.11 -9.24 6.95
CA TYR A 216 9.49 -10.00 8.06
C TYR A 216 10.54 -10.65 8.96
N ASP A 217 11.73 -10.94 8.44
CA ASP A 217 12.76 -11.68 9.17
C ASP A 217 14.00 -10.85 9.53
N ASN A 218 13.98 -9.55 9.22
CA ASN A 218 15.05 -8.57 9.40
C ASN A 218 16.35 -8.92 8.65
N ASP A 219 16.29 -9.64 7.52
CA ASP A 219 17.46 -9.94 6.69
C ASP A 219 17.88 -8.78 5.75
N GLY A 220 17.01 -7.77 5.61
CA GLY A 220 17.21 -6.55 4.83
C GLY A 220 16.46 -6.53 3.50
N ASP A 221 15.88 -7.66 3.06
CA ASP A 221 15.09 -7.76 1.83
C ASP A 221 13.61 -7.48 2.14
N LEU A 222 12.84 -6.98 1.16
CA LEU A 222 11.39 -6.78 1.35
C LEU A 222 10.62 -8.00 0.89
N ASP A 223 9.88 -8.60 1.79
CA ASP A 223 8.97 -9.72 1.56
C ASP A 223 7.56 -9.23 1.23
N ILE A 224 6.72 -10.12 0.71
CA ILE A 224 5.33 -9.78 0.35
C ILE A 224 4.34 -10.54 1.23
N TYR A 225 3.44 -9.81 1.86
CA TYR A 225 2.26 -10.35 2.50
C TYR A 225 0.98 -9.93 1.78
N ALA A 226 0.05 -10.87 1.61
CA ALA A 226 -1.28 -10.61 1.08
C ALA A 226 -2.35 -11.32 1.91
N THR A 227 -3.39 -10.58 2.32
CA THR A 227 -4.55 -11.18 2.99
C THR A 227 -5.66 -11.49 2.00
N ASN A 228 -6.31 -12.66 2.18
CA ASN A 228 -7.22 -13.21 1.18
C ASN A 228 -8.62 -13.46 1.74
N GLY A 229 -9.61 -13.41 0.84
CA GLY A 229 -11.00 -13.74 1.14
C GLY A 229 -11.92 -13.36 0.00
N HIS A 230 -12.70 -14.30 -0.49
CA HIS A 230 -13.60 -14.02 -1.61
C HIS A 230 -14.72 -13.04 -1.19
N VAL A 231 -15.31 -12.32 -2.15
CA VAL A 231 -16.44 -11.40 -1.89
C VAL A 231 -17.80 -12.06 -2.06
N THR A 232 -17.84 -13.21 -2.74
CA THR A 232 -19.03 -14.04 -2.94
C THR A 232 -19.01 -15.17 -1.90
N ASP A 233 -19.95 -15.14 -0.96
CA ASP A 233 -20.06 -16.04 0.20
C ASP A 233 -20.52 -17.45 -0.13
N ASN A 234 -21.00 -17.63 -1.37
CA ASN A 234 -21.44 -18.88 -1.97
C ASN A 234 -20.65 -19.21 -3.25
N VAL A 235 -19.40 -18.74 -3.36
CA VAL A 235 -18.57 -18.90 -4.58
C VAL A 235 -18.43 -20.36 -5.02
N GLU A 236 -18.45 -21.30 -4.08
CA GLU A 236 -18.37 -22.74 -4.31
C GLU A 236 -19.54 -23.28 -5.17
N LEU A 237 -20.66 -22.54 -5.28
CA LEU A 237 -21.78 -22.87 -6.18
C LEU A 237 -21.50 -22.50 -7.64
N TYR A 238 -20.54 -21.61 -7.89
CA TYR A 238 -20.16 -21.09 -9.20
C TYR A 238 -18.83 -21.66 -9.68
N ASP A 239 -17.90 -21.88 -8.76
CA ASP A 239 -16.56 -22.37 -9.04
C ASP A 239 -16.08 -23.30 -7.91
N ALA A 240 -15.92 -24.59 -8.23
CA ALA A 240 -15.56 -25.62 -7.26
C ALA A 240 -14.10 -25.55 -6.80
N GLU A 241 -13.24 -24.77 -7.48
CA GLU A 241 -11.83 -24.59 -7.10
C GLU A 241 -11.64 -23.42 -6.11
N LEU A 242 -12.61 -22.52 -6.03
CA LEU A 242 -12.57 -21.36 -5.15
C LEU A 242 -13.24 -21.65 -3.82
N SER A 243 -12.92 -20.84 -2.81
CA SER A 243 -13.63 -20.87 -1.53
C SER A 243 -13.81 -19.47 -0.97
N TYR A 244 -14.90 -19.26 -0.22
CA TYR A 244 -15.20 -17.96 0.36
C TYR A 244 -14.12 -17.52 1.35
N ARG A 245 -13.82 -18.40 2.31
CA ARG A 245 -12.76 -18.19 3.31
C ARG A 245 -11.43 -18.73 2.80
N GLN A 246 -10.42 -17.90 2.75
CA GLN A 246 -9.12 -18.20 2.15
C GLN A 246 -7.99 -18.02 3.18
N LYS A 247 -6.84 -18.64 2.91
CA LYS A 247 -5.62 -18.46 3.73
C LYS A 247 -4.84 -17.27 3.20
N ASP A 248 -4.14 -16.56 4.07
CA ASP A 248 -3.21 -15.51 3.67
C ASP A 248 -1.95 -16.08 3.01
N LEU A 249 -1.24 -15.22 2.29
CA LEU A 249 0.00 -15.55 1.60
C LEU A 249 1.16 -14.74 2.21
N LEU A 250 2.29 -15.40 2.42
CA LEU A 250 3.58 -14.78 2.72
C LEU A 250 4.63 -15.31 1.74
N TYR A 251 5.34 -14.39 1.11
CA TYR A 251 6.39 -14.66 0.15
C TYR A 251 7.72 -14.13 0.66
N GLU A 252 8.69 -15.02 0.83
CA GLU A 252 10.06 -14.67 1.18
C GLU A 252 10.81 -14.19 -0.07
N ASN A 253 11.45 -13.03 0.01
CA ASN A 253 12.28 -12.49 -1.04
C ASN A 253 13.69 -13.12 -0.98
N THR A 254 14.17 -13.56 -2.13
CA THR A 254 15.47 -14.21 -2.31
C THR A 254 16.21 -13.53 -3.46
N ASN A 255 16.68 -12.29 -3.22
CA ASN A 255 17.33 -11.44 -4.21
C ASN A 255 16.45 -11.13 -5.44
N GLY A 256 15.24 -10.61 -5.19
CA GLY A 256 14.29 -10.18 -6.22
C GLY A 256 13.43 -11.30 -6.82
N SER A 257 13.52 -12.51 -6.27
CA SER A 257 12.62 -13.64 -6.55
C SER A 257 11.93 -14.08 -5.28
N PHE A 258 10.69 -14.51 -5.37
CA PHE A 258 9.84 -14.80 -4.24
C PHE A 258 9.53 -16.29 -4.11
N LEU A 259 9.52 -16.78 -2.87
CA LEU A 259 9.08 -18.12 -2.53
C LEU A 259 7.85 -18.05 -1.62
N ASP A 260 6.77 -18.73 -1.99
CA ASP A 260 5.61 -18.90 -1.11
C ASP A 260 6.00 -19.76 0.11
N ILE A 261 6.10 -19.12 1.27
CA ILE A 261 6.40 -19.75 2.55
C ILE A 261 5.19 -19.87 3.47
N SER A 262 3.99 -19.54 3.00
CA SER A 262 2.76 -19.46 3.81
C SER A 262 2.47 -20.74 4.61
N SER A 263 2.80 -21.91 4.05
CA SER A 263 2.63 -23.20 4.73
C SER A 263 3.59 -23.42 5.91
N GLN A 264 4.68 -22.66 5.98
CA GLN A 264 5.77 -22.74 6.95
C GLN A 264 5.73 -21.59 7.97
N SER A 265 4.99 -20.51 7.69
CA SER A 265 4.89 -19.29 8.51
C SER A 265 4.00 -19.42 9.76
N GLY A 266 3.82 -20.63 10.27
CA GLY A 266 3.10 -20.89 11.52
C GLY A 266 1.57 -20.97 11.40
N PRO A 267 0.88 -21.05 12.55
CA PRO A 267 -0.55 -21.40 12.60
C PRO A 267 -1.48 -20.31 12.05
N ALA A 268 -1.09 -19.03 12.11
CA ALA A 268 -1.91 -17.93 11.60
C ALA A 268 -2.19 -18.08 10.10
N PHE A 269 -1.18 -18.48 9.32
CA PHE A 269 -1.30 -18.73 7.88
C PHE A 269 -2.05 -20.02 7.52
N GLN A 270 -2.45 -20.82 8.51
CA GLN A 270 -3.33 -21.98 8.28
C GLN A 270 -4.81 -21.65 8.47
N VAL A 271 -5.13 -20.47 9.00
CA VAL A 271 -6.51 -20.01 9.24
C VAL A 271 -7.14 -19.58 7.92
N LYS A 272 -8.33 -20.11 7.63
CA LYS A 272 -9.18 -19.61 6.55
C LYS A 272 -10.12 -18.53 7.07
N HIS A 273 -10.04 -17.33 6.51
CA HIS A 273 -10.84 -16.18 6.93
C HIS A 273 -11.19 -15.29 5.73
N VAL A 274 -11.79 -14.12 5.97
CA VAL A 274 -12.22 -13.20 4.90
C VAL A 274 -11.45 -11.88 5.08
N GLY A 275 -10.16 -11.95 4.82
CA GLY A 275 -9.24 -10.84 4.98
C GLY A 275 -9.57 -9.65 4.09
N ARG A 276 -9.47 -8.45 4.64
CA ARG A 276 -9.63 -7.17 3.92
C ARG A 276 -8.41 -6.30 4.14
N GLY A 277 -8.45 -5.39 5.10
CA GLY A 277 -7.33 -4.49 5.33
C GLY A 277 -6.17 -5.16 6.07
N ALA A 278 -4.94 -4.81 5.71
CA ALA A 278 -3.73 -5.26 6.38
C ALA A 278 -2.79 -4.08 6.66
N ALA A 279 -2.31 -3.98 7.90
CA ALA A 279 -1.33 -3.00 8.34
C ALA A 279 -0.19 -3.69 9.09
N ILE A 280 1.00 -3.08 9.03
CA ILE A 280 2.21 -3.58 9.68
C ILE A 280 2.62 -2.63 10.80
N GLY A 281 3.15 -3.18 11.89
CA GLY A 281 3.80 -2.41 12.95
C GLY A 281 4.47 -3.30 13.97
N ASP A 282 5.50 -2.78 14.62
CA ASP A 282 6.17 -3.40 15.77
C ASP A 282 5.29 -3.16 17.01
N PHE A 283 4.28 -4.03 17.20
CA PHE A 283 3.16 -3.78 18.13
C PHE A 283 3.61 -3.86 19.59
N ASP A 284 4.57 -4.72 19.91
CA ASP A 284 5.09 -4.88 21.28
C ASP A 284 6.48 -4.25 21.50
N ASN A 285 7.05 -3.61 20.48
CA ASN A 285 8.32 -2.87 20.52
C ASN A 285 9.55 -3.76 20.72
N ASP A 286 9.55 -4.95 20.12
CA ASP A 286 10.67 -5.89 20.15
C ASP A 286 11.52 -5.87 18.85
N GLY A 287 10.97 -5.22 17.81
CA GLY A 287 11.64 -4.91 16.56
C GLY A 287 11.61 -5.99 15.49
N ASP A 288 10.74 -6.98 15.61
CA ASP A 288 10.16 -7.57 14.41
C ASP A 288 8.77 -7.00 14.13
N LEU A 289 8.39 -7.05 12.85
CA LEU A 289 7.17 -6.43 12.38
C LEU A 289 6.02 -7.42 12.45
N ASP A 290 4.94 -7.01 13.11
CA ASP A 290 3.68 -7.75 13.22
C ASP A 290 2.67 -7.31 12.16
N ILE A 291 1.64 -8.14 11.97
CA ILE A 291 0.56 -7.87 11.02
C ILE A 291 -0.77 -7.79 11.76
N VAL A 292 -1.54 -6.72 11.52
CA VAL A 292 -2.95 -6.65 11.90
C VAL A 292 -3.83 -6.71 10.66
N VAL A 293 -4.87 -7.55 10.72
CA VAL A 293 -5.79 -7.80 9.62
C VAL A 293 -7.23 -7.51 10.04
N ALA A 294 -7.94 -6.74 9.22
CA ALA A 294 -9.38 -6.58 9.33
C ALA A 294 -10.08 -7.76 8.64
N ASP A 295 -10.72 -8.64 9.43
CA ASP A 295 -11.50 -9.79 8.93
C ASP A 295 -12.98 -9.41 8.75
N CYS A 296 -13.50 -9.59 7.55
CA CYS A 296 -14.88 -9.23 7.23
C CYS A 296 -15.86 -10.27 7.82
N GLY A 297 -16.65 -9.84 8.81
CA GLY A 297 -17.59 -10.70 9.52
C GLY A 297 -16.94 -11.58 10.60
N GLY A 298 -15.66 -11.33 10.92
CA GLY A 298 -14.93 -11.96 12.02
C GLY A 298 -14.25 -10.92 12.93
N PRO A 299 -13.57 -11.37 14.00
CA PRO A 299 -12.71 -10.49 14.80
C PRO A 299 -11.44 -10.13 14.02
N PRO A 300 -10.82 -8.96 14.28
CA PRO A 300 -9.52 -8.66 13.71
C PRO A 300 -8.49 -9.72 14.12
N LEU A 301 -7.57 -10.04 13.21
CA LEU A 301 -6.46 -10.94 13.48
C LEU A 301 -5.20 -10.12 13.78
N LEU A 302 -4.50 -10.47 14.85
CA LEU A 302 -3.14 -10.02 15.12
C LEU A 302 -2.21 -11.22 14.88
N ILE A 303 -1.38 -11.12 13.86
CA ILE A 303 -0.34 -12.09 13.54
C ILE A 303 0.94 -11.55 14.15
N ARG A 304 1.27 -12.07 15.33
CA ARG A 304 2.49 -11.70 16.02
C ARG A 304 3.68 -12.44 15.40
N ASN A 305 4.72 -11.70 15.04
CA ASN A 305 5.98 -12.26 14.62
C ASN A 305 6.82 -12.58 15.88
N ASP A 306 7.45 -13.75 15.90
CA ASP A 306 8.32 -14.16 17.02
C ASP A 306 9.66 -14.71 16.45
N GLY A 307 9.96 -14.36 15.20
CA GLY A 307 11.03 -14.93 14.39
C GLY A 307 12.01 -13.91 13.85
N GLY A 308 11.57 -12.70 13.51
CA GLY A 308 12.41 -11.71 12.81
C GLY A 308 13.49 -11.09 13.70
N ASN A 309 13.27 -10.98 15.00
CA ASN A 309 14.27 -10.44 15.93
C ASN A 309 15.50 -11.35 16.16
N ARG A 310 15.55 -12.52 15.48
CA ARG A 310 16.76 -13.35 15.35
C ARG A 310 17.86 -12.62 14.60
N ASN A 311 17.49 -11.81 13.62
CA ASN A 311 18.38 -10.87 12.96
C ASN A 311 18.38 -9.50 13.65
N ASN A 312 19.29 -8.64 13.23
CA ASN A 312 19.44 -7.28 13.72
C ASN A 312 18.65 -6.32 12.83
N TRP A 313 18.21 -5.20 13.39
CA TRP A 313 17.36 -4.23 12.70
C TRP A 313 17.70 -2.82 13.18
N ILE A 314 17.24 -1.80 12.46
CA ILE A 314 17.14 -0.43 12.99
C ILE A 314 15.75 0.13 12.67
N GLY A 315 15.19 0.85 13.63
CA GLY A 315 13.97 1.63 13.45
C GLY A 315 14.31 3.11 13.32
N ILE A 316 13.58 3.84 12.48
CA ILE A 316 13.70 5.30 12.31
C ILE A 316 12.36 5.94 12.66
N GLN A 317 12.37 6.81 13.67
CA GLN A 317 11.24 7.64 14.03
C GLN A 317 11.53 9.09 13.63
N ALA A 318 10.91 9.57 12.56
CA ALA A 318 11.11 10.91 12.06
C ALA A 318 10.31 11.96 12.83
N ARG A 319 10.92 13.14 13.01
CA ARG A 319 10.29 14.36 13.51
C ARG A 319 10.57 15.51 12.54
N GLY A 320 9.63 15.70 11.61
CA GLY A 320 9.66 16.81 10.65
C GLY A 320 9.37 18.15 11.32
N LYS A 321 9.93 19.21 10.74
CA LYS A 321 9.83 20.60 11.19
C LYS A 321 9.42 21.55 10.05
N GLU A 322 10.11 21.47 8.92
CA GLU A 322 9.74 22.13 7.66
C GLU A 322 8.91 21.19 6.81
N SER A 323 9.30 19.91 6.75
CA SER A 323 8.47 18.82 6.25
C SER A 323 7.35 18.48 7.24
N ASN A 324 6.37 17.71 6.77
CA ASN A 324 5.31 17.17 7.64
C ASN A 324 5.89 16.45 8.88
N ARG A 325 5.17 16.52 10.01
CA ARG A 325 5.67 16.09 11.32
C ARG A 325 6.15 14.64 11.39
N PHE A 326 5.58 13.77 10.57
CA PHE A 326 5.88 12.34 10.54
C PHE A 326 7.02 12.01 9.57
N GLY A 327 7.50 12.98 8.79
CA GLY A 327 8.50 12.76 7.75
C GLY A 327 8.01 11.89 6.60
N LEU A 328 6.69 11.82 6.36
CA LEU A 328 6.13 11.05 5.24
C LEU A 328 6.73 11.55 3.92
N GLY A 329 7.17 10.64 3.07
CA GLY A 329 7.89 10.94 1.82
C GLY A 329 9.41 11.10 1.99
N ALA A 330 9.95 11.04 3.21
CA ALA A 330 11.40 11.06 3.41
C ALA A 330 12.04 9.77 2.87
N LYS A 331 13.09 9.92 2.07
CA LYS A 331 13.86 8.80 1.54
C LYS A 331 15.00 8.48 2.50
N VAL A 332 15.06 7.25 2.98
CA VAL A 332 16.05 6.77 3.94
C VAL A 332 16.90 5.71 3.27
N ARG A 333 18.21 5.96 3.20
CA ARG A 333 19.20 5.01 2.70
C ARG A 333 20.01 4.47 3.87
N VAL A 334 20.04 3.15 4.03
CA VAL A 334 20.80 2.49 5.10
C VAL A 334 21.88 1.63 4.47
N THR A 335 23.13 1.93 4.78
CA THR A 335 24.29 1.15 4.35
C THR A 335 24.78 0.26 5.48
N SER A 336 24.83 -1.05 5.24
CA SER A 336 25.43 -2.06 6.11
C SER A 336 26.00 -3.19 5.24
N ALA A 337 27.10 -3.82 5.68
CA ALA A 337 27.76 -4.91 4.93
C ALA A 337 28.03 -4.60 3.43
N GLY A 338 28.38 -3.35 3.10
CA GLY A 338 28.63 -2.91 1.72
C GLY A 338 27.40 -2.81 0.82
N ARG A 339 26.21 -2.89 1.42
CA ARG A 339 24.89 -3.04 0.79
C ARG A 339 24.04 -1.83 1.22
N THR A 340 23.33 -1.15 0.30
CA THR A 340 22.56 0.07 0.60
C THR A 340 21.09 -0.14 0.29
N ARG A 341 20.23 -0.09 1.30
CA ARG A 341 18.77 -0.26 1.19
C ARG A 341 18.16 1.12 1.05
N LEU A 342 17.29 1.34 0.06
CA LEU A 342 16.44 2.52 0.01
C LEU A 342 15.05 2.16 0.54
N ARG A 343 14.51 3.00 1.42
CA ARG A 343 13.12 2.95 1.86
C ARG A 343 12.54 4.36 1.90
N GLU A 344 11.23 4.47 1.79
CA GLU A 344 10.50 5.70 2.03
C GLU A 344 9.73 5.59 3.35
N ILE A 345 9.74 6.66 4.17
CA ILE A 345 8.84 6.73 5.32
C ILE A 345 7.43 6.93 4.78
N ASN A 346 6.59 5.90 4.91
CA ASN A 346 5.24 5.92 4.40
C ASN A 346 4.30 5.12 5.31
N ILE A 347 3.04 5.54 5.35
CA ILE A 347 1.96 4.86 6.09
C ILE A 347 0.82 4.43 5.17
N ALA A 348 0.76 4.98 3.96
CA ALA A 348 -0.30 4.80 2.98
C ALA A 348 0.06 3.69 1.99
N GLY A 349 -0.85 2.72 1.87
CA GLY A 349 -0.68 1.52 1.06
C GLY A 349 -1.66 0.45 1.57
N SER A 350 -1.62 -0.74 0.99
CA SER A 350 -2.58 -1.83 1.21
C SER A 350 -4.00 -1.46 0.78
N TYR A 351 -5.00 -2.05 1.44
CA TYR A 351 -6.43 -1.80 1.25
C TYR A 351 -7.03 -1.34 2.57
N LEU A 352 -7.73 -0.19 2.61
CA LEU A 352 -8.43 0.34 3.80
C LEU A 352 -7.61 0.33 5.10
N SER A 353 -6.30 0.57 5.02
CA SER A 353 -5.36 0.37 6.12
C SER A 353 -4.27 1.44 6.15
N SER A 354 -3.61 1.58 7.30
CA SER A 354 -2.45 2.44 7.48
C SER A 354 -1.48 1.76 8.45
N SER A 355 -0.19 1.74 8.10
CA SER A 355 0.86 1.12 8.92
C SER A 355 1.42 2.08 9.99
N ASP A 356 2.26 1.54 10.86
CA ASP A 356 3.13 2.31 11.75
C ASP A 356 3.95 3.34 10.95
N ALA A 357 4.12 4.55 11.50
CA ALA A 357 4.90 5.62 10.88
C ALA A 357 6.42 5.47 11.12
N ARG A 358 6.83 4.56 12.00
CA ARG A 358 8.23 4.19 12.17
C ARG A 358 8.66 3.31 11.00
N LEU A 359 9.79 3.66 10.39
CA LEU A 359 10.40 2.86 9.34
C LEU A 359 11.36 1.85 9.96
N PHE A 360 11.21 0.57 9.65
CA PHE A 360 12.11 -0.50 10.09
C PHE A 360 12.89 -1.06 8.91
N ILE A 361 14.16 -1.38 9.15
CA ILE A 361 15.08 -1.92 8.15
C ILE A 361 15.92 -3.02 8.82
N GLY A 362 15.85 -4.24 8.29
CA GLY A 362 16.72 -5.33 8.70
C GLY A 362 18.17 -5.11 8.30
N LEU A 363 19.07 -5.59 9.15
CA LEU A 363 20.51 -5.55 9.00
C LEU A 363 21.11 -6.96 8.94
N GLY A 364 20.28 -8.01 8.94
CA GLY A 364 20.73 -9.40 9.02
C GLY A 364 21.62 -9.62 10.25
N SER A 365 22.85 -10.11 10.04
CA SER A 365 23.79 -10.34 11.14
C SER A 365 24.56 -9.09 11.60
N GLU A 366 24.42 -7.95 10.92
CA GLU A 366 25.23 -6.76 11.20
C GLU A 366 24.80 -6.07 12.50
N THR A 367 25.78 -5.70 13.33
CA THR A 367 25.53 -5.11 14.65
C THR A 367 25.35 -3.59 14.62
N LYS A 368 25.48 -2.98 13.45
CA LYS A 368 25.30 -1.55 13.21
C LYS A 368 25.00 -1.28 11.73
N ALA A 369 24.28 -0.19 11.47
CA ALA A 369 24.34 0.46 10.17
C ALA A 369 25.60 1.34 10.10
N GLU A 370 26.38 1.17 9.04
CA GLU A 370 27.57 1.98 8.79
C GLU A 370 27.17 3.44 8.55
N ARG A 371 26.09 3.64 7.78
CA ARG A 371 25.59 4.95 7.41
C ARG A 371 24.08 4.93 7.27
N VAL A 372 23.42 5.96 7.79
CA VAL A 372 21.98 6.23 7.57
C VAL A 372 21.86 7.62 6.98
N GLU A 373 21.41 7.71 5.73
CA GLU A 373 21.19 8.96 5.02
C GLU A 373 19.70 9.22 4.88
N ILE A 374 19.25 10.41 5.26
CA ILE A 374 17.85 10.82 5.19
C ILE A 374 17.77 12.05 4.29
N GLU A 375 16.94 11.95 3.26
CA GLU A 375 16.53 13.05 2.41
C GLU A 375 15.09 13.40 2.75
N TRP A 376 14.91 14.56 3.38
CA TRP A 376 13.61 15.04 3.85
C TRP A 376 12.79 15.61 2.68
N PRO A 377 11.44 15.61 2.76
CA PRO A 377 10.59 16.26 1.75
C PRO A 377 10.94 17.72 1.45
N SER A 378 11.46 18.45 2.44
CA SER A 378 11.99 19.83 2.29
C SER A 378 13.23 19.93 1.40
N GLY A 379 13.86 18.80 1.04
CA GLY A 379 15.13 18.72 0.32
C GLY A 379 16.36 18.73 1.23
N LYS A 380 16.20 18.93 2.55
CA LYS A 380 17.31 18.86 3.50
C LYS A 380 17.85 17.44 3.62
N LYS A 381 19.14 17.33 3.94
CA LYS A 381 19.82 16.04 4.08
C LYS A 381 20.43 15.88 5.46
N GLN A 382 20.30 14.68 6.02
CA GLN A 382 20.89 14.31 7.29
C GLN A 382 21.65 12.99 7.13
N THR A 383 22.80 12.87 7.78
CA THR A 383 23.59 11.64 7.80
C THR A 383 23.93 11.28 9.23
N LEU A 384 23.71 10.02 9.58
CA LEU A 384 24.18 9.40 10.82
C LEU A 384 25.19 8.31 10.46
N GLU A 385 26.27 8.20 11.24
CA GLU A 385 27.35 7.26 11.00
C GLU A 385 27.43 6.27 12.17
N ASN A 386 27.73 5.00 11.89
CA ASN A 386 27.92 3.94 12.87
C ASN A 386 26.77 3.81 13.89
N VAL A 387 25.53 3.75 13.38
CA VAL A 387 24.31 3.63 14.19
C VAL A 387 24.19 2.19 14.71
N PRO A 388 24.23 1.92 16.03
CA PRO A 388 24.09 0.56 16.55
C PRO A 388 22.74 -0.07 16.15
N ALA A 389 22.71 -1.38 15.96
CA ALA A 389 21.49 -2.12 15.68
C ALA A 389 20.59 -2.28 16.93
N ARG A 390 19.40 -2.84 16.71
CA ARG A 390 18.37 -3.19 17.71
C ARG A 390 17.88 -1.98 18.51
N GLN A 391 17.61 -0.89 17.81
CA GLN A 391 17.04 0.31 18.43
C GLN A 391 16.20 1.11 17.44
N VAL A 392 15.28 1.90 17.98
CA VAL A 392 14.60 2.97 17.26
C VAL A 392 15.38 4.26 17.47
N VAL A 393 15.88 4.84 16.38
CA VAL A 393 16.56 6.13 16.36
C VAL A 393 15.55 7.22 16.05
N VAL A 394 15.46 8.22 16.93
CA VAL A 394 14.67 9.41 16.68
C VAL A 394 15.49 10.43 15.89
N VAL A 395 14.99 10.85 14.74
CA VAL A 395 15.68 11.79 13.83
C VAL A 395 14.90 13.09 13.70
N ASP A 396 15.57 14.21 13.98
CA ASP A 396 14.99 15.55 13.89
C ASP A 396 15.45 16.27 12.63
N GLU A 397 14.51 16.70 11.79
CA GLU A 397 14.80 17.50 10.60
C GLU A 397 15.53 18.82 10.94
N ALA A 398 15.35 19.33 12.15
CA ALA A 398 16.07 20.52 12.63
C ALA A 398 17.61 20.35 12.62
N ASN A 399 18.10 19.11 12.60
CA ASN A 399 19.52 18.79 12.53
C ASN A 399 19.99 18.49 11.08
N ALA A 400 19.09 18.54 10.10
CA ALA A 400 19.40 18.34 8.69
C ALA A 400 19.96 19.63 8.06
N LYS A 401 20.79 19.46 7.01
CA LYS A 401 21.49 20.53 6.31
C LYS A 401 20.89 20.83 4.95
#